data_AF-A0A849D6V8-F1
#
_entry.id   AF-A0A849D6V8-F1
#
_cell.length_a   1.000
_cell.length_b   1.000
_cell.length_c   1.000
_cell.angle_alpha   90.00
_cell.angle_beta   90.00
_cell.angle_gamma   90.00
#
_symmetry.space_group_name_H-M   'P 1'
#
loop_
_entity.id
_entity.type
_entity.pdbx_description
1 polymer ?
#
loop_
_entity_poly.entity_id
_entity_poly.type
_entity_poly.pdbx_seq_one_letter_code
_entity_poly.pdbx_strand_id
1 'polypeptide(L)'
;MKSSINMRGVTFLMFFFFVSLVLAQEVYVLDVDSKEGIGNVVVTNEDRSKTVITGLTGRCDLKIFSGNEKITFRHMGYLTFRTTKDQIQRKQNKVFLTLNPQQLDEVVMSISKWEQQKKDIPQKIASIDARSISFNNPQTSADLLQSSGKVFVQKSQLGGGSPMIRGFATNRLLLSVDGVRMNNAIFRGGNIQNVISIDPYAVKNTEVIFGPGSVIYGSDAIGGVMNFYTKKPTFADNGDPVFSGSAAYRFASANNENTFHTDFNFGKKKWSFLSSITYNTFEDLRMGKHGPVSYLRDTYVVTENGSDVLRNNPSPRSQ
;
A
#
# COMPACT_ATOMS: atom_id res chain seq x y z
N MET A 1 11.92 -18.08 -65.15
CA MET A 1 12.07 -18.07 -63.68
C MET A 1 10.79 -18.64 -63.06
N LYS A 2 10.80 -19.92 -62.65
CA LYS A 2 9.71 -20.50 -61.85
C LYS A 2 10.07 -20.33 -60.38
N SER A 3 9.35 -19.46 -59.68
CA SER A 3 9.52 -19.28 -58.22
C SER A 3 8.87 -20.47 -57.52
N SER A 4 9.68 -21.31 -56.88
CA SER A 4 9.21 -22.40 -56.03
C SER A 4 8.80 -21.81 -54.68
N ILE A 5 7.49 -21.66 -54.48
CA ILE A 5 6.93 -21.29 -53.17
C ILE A 5 7.23 -22.43 -52.21
N ASN A 6 8.00 -22.14 -51.16
CA ASN A 6 8.47 -23.10 -50.18
C ASN A 6 7.28 -23.54 -49.30
N MET A 7 6.66 -24.67 -49.66
CA MET A 7 5.38 -25.15 -49.13
C MET A 7 5.36 -25.38 -47.60
N ARG A 8 6.53 -25.53 -46.98
CA ARG A 8 6.73 -25.67 -45.52
C ARG A 8 6.54 -24.34 -44.76
N GLY A 9 6.87 -23.21 -45.37
CA GLY A 9 6.67 -21.89 -44.76
C GLY A 9 5.20 -21.48 -44.73
N VAL A 10 4.46 -21.82 -45.78
CA VAL A 10 3.02 -21.51 -45.91
C VAL A 10 2.18 -22.33 -44.93
N THR A 11 2.54 -23.59 -44.69
CA THR A 11 1.87 -24.44 -43.69
C THR A 11 2.15 -23.97 -42.25
N PHE A 12 3.37 -23.53 -41.96
CA PHE A 12 3.70 -22.97 -40.64
C PHE A 12 2.96 -21.65 -40.37
N LEU A 13 2.85 -20.78 -41.39
CA LEU A 13 2.10 -19.52 -41.28
C LEU A 13 0.59 -19.75 -41.12
N MET A 14 0.02 -20.73 -41.83
CA MET A 14 -1.38 -21.14 -41.63
C MET A 14 -1.62 -21.72 -40.23
N PHE A 15 -0.70 -22.53 -39.70
CA PHE A 15 -0.82 -23.08 -38.35
C PHE A 15 -0.72 -21.98 -37.28
N PHE A 16 0.17 -21.00 -37.44
CA PHE A 16 0.29 -19.86 -36.54
C PHE A 16 -0.94 -18.93 -36.58
N PHE A 17 -1.57 -18.79 -37.76
CA PHE A 17 -2.84 -18.06 -37.91
C PHE A 17 -4.06 -18.83 -37.37
N PHE A 18 -3.98 -20.17 -37.30
CA PHE A 18 -5.02 -21.00 -36.69
C PHE A 18 -4.92 -21.01 -35.16
N VAL A 19 -3.70 -20.98 -34.59
CA VAL A 19 -3.49 -20.91 -33.13
C VAL A 19 -3.94 -19.56 -32.56
N SER A 20 -3.85 -18.45 -33.32
CA SER A 20 -4.36 -17.15 -32.89
C SER A 20 -5.89 -17.05 -32.89
N LEU A 21 -6.59 -17.88 -33.67
CA LEU A 21 -8.06 -17.95 -33.68
C LEU A 21 -8.64 -18.75 -32.49
N VAL A 22 -7.83 -19.58 -31.81
CA VAL A 22 -8.25 -20.42 -30.68
C VAL A 22 -8.24 -19.68 -29.33
N LEU A 23 -7.71 -18.44 -29.25
CA LEU A 23 -7.83 -17.57 -28.06
C LEU A 23 -9.22 -16.92 -27.92
N ALA A 24 -10.26 -17.63 -28.30
CA ALA A 24 -11.63 -17.14 -28.34
C ALA A 24 -12.26 -17.02 -26.94
N GLN A 25 -12.59 -15.76 -26.57
CA GLN A 25 -13.65 -15.30 -25.66
C GLN A 25 -13.36 -15.18 -24.15
N GLU A 26 -12.11 -14.99 -23.72
CA GLU A 26 -11.85 -14.53 -22.35
C GLU A 26 -12.14 -13.02 -22.19
N VAL A 27 -12.94 -12.67 -21.19
CA VAL A 27 -13.24 -11.29 -20.79
C VAL A 27 -12.50 -10.96 -19.49
N TYR A 28 -11.90 -9.77 -19.46
CA TYR A 28 -11.15 -9.26 -18.32
C TYR A 28 -11.95 -8.17 -17.61
N VAL A 29 -12.22 -8.39 -16.33
CA VAL A 29 -12.83 -7.40 -15.43
C VAL A 29 -11.73 -6.77 -14.61
N LEU A 30 -11.56 -5.46 -14.76
CA LEU A 30 -10.41 -4.70 -14.27
C LEU A 30 -10.88 -3.51 -13.43
N ASP A 31 -10.05 -3.11 -12.46
CA ASP A 31 -10.20 -1.85 -11.77
C ASP A 31 -9.90 -0.69 -12.74
N VAL A 32 -10.73 0.36 -12.69
CA VAL A 32 -10.60 1.52 -13.59
C VAL A 32 -9.30 2.30 -13.34
N ASP A 33 -8.80 2.34 -12.11
CA ASP A 33 -7.63 3.09 -11.68
C ASP A 33 -6.36 2.24 -11.72
N SER A 34 -6.32 1.11 -11.00
CA SER A 34 -5.11 0.27 -10.89
C SER A 34 -4.86 -0.61 -12.11
N LYS A 35 -5.90 -0.85 -12.93
CA LYS A 35 -5.89 -1.81 -14.05
C LYS A 35 -5.66 -3.26 -13.64
N GLU A 36 -5.66 -3.56 -12.34
CA GLU A 36 -5.56 -4.92 -11.83
C GLU A 36 -6.87 -5.69 -12.05
N GLY A 37 -6.77 -7.01 -12.16
CA GLY A 37 -7.92 -7.90 -12.32
C GLY A 37 -8.75 -8.00 -11.05
N ILE A 38 -10.07 -7.92 -11.18
CA ILE A 38 -11.01 -8.00 -10.06
C ILE A 38 -11.61 -9.40 -10.00
N GLY A 39 -11.20 -10.18 -9.01
CA GLY A 39 -11.80 -11.48 -8.72
C GLY A 39 -13.17 -11.41 -8.05
N ASN A 40 -13.90 -12.53 -8.05
CA ASN A 40 -15.18 -12.71 -7.39
C ASN A 40 -16.30 -11.73 -7.81
N VAL A 41 -16.21 -11.19 -9.03
CA VAL A 41 -17.28 -10.39 -9.63
C VAL A 41 -18.35 -11.33 -10.14
N VAL A 42 -19.56 -11.19 -9.64
CA VAL A 42 -20.74 -11.96 -10.05
C VAL A 42 -21.34 -11.30 -11.29
N VAL A 43 -21.33 -12.04 -12.39
CA VAL A 43 -21.84 -11.63 -13.69
C VAL A 43 -23.16 -12.36 -13.95
N THR A 44 -24.25 -11.62 -14.09
CA THR A 44 -25.61 -12.17 -14.21
C THR A 44 -26.39 -11.50 -15.33
N ASN A 45 -27.33 -12.23 -15.93
CA ASN A 45 -28.36 -11.63 -16.77
C ASN A 45 -29.51 -11.07 -15.91
N GLU A 46 -30.47 -10.40 -16.55
CA GLU A 46 -31.52 -9.63 -15.86
C GLU A 46 -32.41 -10.50 -14.95
N ASP A 47 -32.76 -11.72 -15.39
CA ASP A 47 -33.55 -12.69 -14.63
C ASP A 47 -32.70 -13.61 -13.72
N ARG A 48 -31.37 -13.47 -13.75
CA ARG A 48 -30.37 -14.28 -13.02
C ARG A 48 -30.40 -15.78 -13.34
N SER A 49 -31.00 -16.20 -14.45
CA SER A 49 -30.96 -17.59 -14.91
C SER A 49 -29.55 -18.02 -15.33
N LYS A 50 -28.68 -17.07 -15.69
CA LYS A 50 -27.28 -17.29 -16.09
C LYS A 50 -26.35 -16.53 -15.16
N THR A 51 -25.37 -17.25 -14.61
CA THR A 51 -24.39 -16.68 -13.68
C THR A 51 -22.98 -17.15 -14.01
N VAL A 52 -22.02 -16.23 -13.99
CA VAL A 52 -20.57 -16.49 -14.06
C VAL A 52 -19.89 -15.69 -12.96
N ILE A 53 -18.79 -16.20 -12.40
CA ILE A 53 -17.99 -15.50 -11.40
C ILE A 53 -16.57 -15.34 -11.96
N THR A 54 -15.98 -14.16 -11.80
CA THR A 54 -14.58 -13.93 -12.23
C THR A 54 -13.60 -14.65 -11.30
N GLY A 55 -12.56 -15.24 -11.88
CA GLY A 55 -11.43 -15.77 -11.12
C GLY A 55 -10.56 -14.64 -10.52
N LEU A 56 -9.62 -14.97 -9.64
CA LEU A 56 -8.77 -14.01 -8.91
C LEU A 56 -8.05 -12.99 -9.80
N THR A 57 -7.73 -13.35 -11.05
CA THR A 57 -7.06 -12.49 -12.04
C THR A 57 -8.04 -11.61 -12.84
N GLY A 58 -9.32 -11.58 -12.47
CA GLY A 58 -10.38 -10.85 -13.17
C GLY A 58 -10.91 -11.49 -14.45
N ARG A 59 -10.47 -12.72 -14.76
CA ARG A 59 -10.88 -13.44 -15.98
C ARG A 59 -12.23 -14.12 -15.82
N CYS A 60 -13.06 -14.08 -16.86
CA CYS A 60 -14.30 -14.86 -16.96
C CYS A 60 -14.66 -15.19 -18.43
N ASP A 61 -15.49 -16.22 -18.62
CA ASP A 61 -16.03 -16.61 -19.93
C ASP A 61 -17.51 -16.20 -20.03
N LEU A 62 -17.87 -15.42 -21.04
CA LEU A 62 -19.25 -14.95 -21.26
C LEU A 62 -20.00 -15.76 -22.35
N LYS A 63 -19.55 -16.98 -22.69
CA LYS A 63 -20.20 -17.85 -23.70
C LYS A 63 -21.68 -18.10 -23.44
N ILE A 64 -22.07 -18.25 -22.17
CA ILE A 64 -23.46 -18.55 -21.80
C ILE A 64 -24.43 -17.40 -22.09
N PHE A 65 -23.92 -16.16 -22.21
CA PHE A 65 -24.72 -14.97 -22.50
C PHE A 65 -24.83 -14.74 -24.01
N SER A 66 -26.02 -14.30 -24.45
CA SER A 66 -26.27 -13.87 -25.83
C SER A 66 -25.77 -12.44 -26.08
N GLY A 67 -25.52 -12.08 -27.34
CA GLY A 67 -24.86 -10.82 -27.72
C GLY A 67 -25.54 -9.55 -27.18
N ASN A 68 -26.85 -9.46 -27.40
CA ASN A 68 -27.69 -8.34 -26.96
C ASN A 68 -28.24 -8.47 -25.53
N GLU A 69 -27.88 -9.53 -24.81
CA GLU A 69 -28.34 -9.74 -23.43
C GLU A 69 -27.78 -8.66 -22.51
N LYS A 70 -28.63 -8.09 -21.66
CA LYS A 70 -28.16 -7.21 -20.59
C LYS A 70 -27.47 -8.04 -19.52
N ILE A 71 -26.21 -7.72 -19.29
CA ILE A 71 -25.33 -8.35 -18.31
C ILE A 71 -25.03 -7.34 -17.21
N THR A 72 -25.14 -7.79 -15.97
CA THR A 72 -24.87 -7.03 -14.76
C THR A 72 -23.67 -7.63 -14.02
N PHE A 73 -22.65 -6.82 -13.79
CA PHE A 73 -21.47 -7.12 -12.98
C PHE A 73 -21.68 -6.57 -11.57
N ARG A 74 -21.64 -7.44 -10.57
CA ARG A 74 -21.80 -7.11 -9.15
C ARG A 74 -20.61 -7.60 -8.35
N HIS A 75 -20.09 -6.73 -7.49
CA HIS A 75 -19.03 -7.06 -6.54
C HIS A 75 -19.24 -6.21 -5.28
N MET A 76 -18.83 -6.71 -4.10
CA MET A 76 -19.07 -6.00 -2.84
C MET A 76 -18.35 -4.63 -2.77
N GLY A 77 -17.15 -4.54 -3.33
CA GLY A 77 -16.33 -3.32 -3.34
C GLY A 77 -16.46 -2.40 -4.56
N TYR A 78 -17.29 -2.72 -5.57
CA TYR A 78 -17.41 -1.91 -6.80
C TYR A 78 -18.85 -1.53 -7.10
N LEU A 79 -19.03 -0.41 -7.79
CA LEU A 79 -20.33 0.01 -8.30
C LEU A 79 -20.86 -1.03 -9.30
N THR A 80 -22.16 -1.30 -9.22
CA THR A 80 -22.81 -2.23 -10.16
C THR A 80 -22.71 -1.68 -11.57
N PHE A 81 -22.09 -2.46 -12.46
CA PHE A 81 -21.92 -2.08 -13.87
C PHE A 81 -22.84 -2.92 -14.75
N ARG A 82 -23.51 -2.30 -15.72
CA ARG A 82 -24.45 -2.96 -16.63
C ARG A 82 -24.06 -2.66 -18.08
N THR A 83 -24.03 -3.68 -18.92
CA THR A 83 -23.69 -3.58 -20.34
C THR A 83 -24.26 -4.78 -21.11
N THR A 84 -23.91 -4.94 -22.40
CA THR A 84 -24.22 -6.13 -23.19
C THR A 84 -22.94 -6.81 -23.66
N LYS A 85 -23.01 -8.10 -24.00
CA LYS A 85 -21.86 -8.85 -24.51
C LYS A 85 -21.27 -8.21 -25.78
N ASP A 86 -22.13 -7.73 -26.67
CA ASP A 86 -21.70 -7.05 -27.91
C ASP A 86 -20.92 -5.77 -27.62
N GLN A 87 -21.31 -5.00 -26.59
CA GLN A 87 -20.57 -3.81 -26.17
C GLN A 87 -19.20 -4.16 -25.58
N ILE A 88 -19.11 -5.25 -24.82
CA ILE A 88 -17.84 -5.74 -24.25
C ILE A 88 -16.89 -6.17 -25.38
N GLN A 89 -17.39 -6.88 -26.39
CA GLN A 89 -16.60 -7.30 -27.54
C GLN A 89 -16.05 -6.10 -28.33
N ARG A 90 -16.85 -5.05 -28.52
CA ARG A 90 -16.39 -3.79 -29.14
C ARG A 90 -15.30 -3.08 -28.34
N LYS A 91 -15.22 -3.30 -27.02
CA LYS A 91 -14.20 -2.77 -26.12
C LYS A 91 -13.05 -3.76 -25.86
N GLN A 92 -12.73 -4.61 -26.83
CA GLN A 92 -11.62 -5.56 -26.75
C GLN A 92 -11.73 -6.52 -25.55
N ASN A 93 -12.95 -6.96 -25.20
CA ASN A 93 -13.22 -7.88 -24.09
C ASN A 93 -12.74 -7.38 -22.71
N LYS A 94 -12.73 -6.05 -22.50
CA LYS A 94 -12.38 -5.44 -21.21
C LYS A 94 -13.58 -4.74 -20.59
N VAL A 95 -13.79 -5.01 -19.30
CA VAL A 95 -14.80 -4.36 -18.45
C VAL A 95 -14.07 -3.65 -17.34
N PHE A 96 -14.31 -2.34 -17.17
CA PHE A 96 -13.73 -1.56 -16.10
C PHE A 96 -14.78 -1.27 -15.04
N LEU A 97 -14.50 -1.61 -13.79
CA LEU A 97 -15.35 -1.31 -12.64
C LEU A 97 -14.75 -0.18 -11.82
N THR A 98 -15.63 0.65 -11.27
CA THR A 98 -15.27 1.75 -10.36
C THR A 98 -15.58 1.34 -8.92
N LEU A 99 -14.64 1.58 -8.00
CA LEU A 99 -14.82 1.27 -6.58
C LEU A 99 -16.08 1.96 -6.00
N ASN A 100 -16.77 1.27 -5.11
CA ASN A 100 -17.89 1.82 -4.36
C ASN A 100 -17.40 2.36 -2.99
N PRO A 101 -17.18 3.67 -2.84
CA PRO A 101 -16.63 4.23 -1.60
C PRO A 101 -17.60 4.16 -0.41
N GLN A 102 -18.90 3.90 -0.63
CA GLN A 102 -19.91 3.86 0.43
C GLN A 102 -20.07 2.48 1.11
N GLN A 103 -19.50 1.42 0.54
CA GLN A 103 -19.79 0.04 0.98
C GLN A 103 -18.59 -0.69 1.63
N LEU A 104 -17.47 -0.01 1.83
CA LEU A 104 -16.41 -0.53 2.71
C LEU A 104 -16.77 -0.22 4.16
N ASP A 105 -17.38 -1.19 4.84
CA ASP A 105 -17.25 -1.28 6.29
C ASP A 105 -15.74 -1.32 6.60
N GLU A 106 -15.20 -0.23 7.14
CA GLU A 106 -13.79 -0.15 7.52
C GLU A 106 -13.55 -1.19 8.64
N VAL A 107 -12.95 -2.31 8.25
CA VAL A 107 -12.53 -3.35 9.19
C VAL A 107 -11.24 -2.87 9.86
N VAL A 108 -11.23 -2.91 11.20
CA VAL A 108 -10.04 -2.65 11.99
C VAL A 108 -9.52 -3.95 12.57
N MET A 109 -8.22 -4.13 12.48
CA MET A 109 -7.47 -5.22 13.08
C MET A 109 -7.32 -4.88 14.57
N SER A 110 -8.13 -5.45 15.44
CA SER A 110 -7.86 -5.36 16.87
C SER A 110 -6.80 -6.38 17.28
N ILE A 111 -5.96 -6.07 18.29
CA ILE A 111 -4.99 -7.04 18.84
C ILE A 111 -5.68 -8.28 19.42
N SER A 112 -6.98 -8.19 19.72
CA SER A 112 -7.80 -9.34 20.10
C SER A 112 -8.02 -10.30 18.93
N LYS A 113 -6.99 -10.72 18.18
CA LYS A 113 -6.90 -11.81 17.15
C LYS A 113 -8.07 -11.99 16.15
N TRP A 114 -9.06 -11.10 16.16
CA TRP A 114 -10.32 -11.16 15.45
C TRP A 114 -10.55 -9.76 14.87
N GLU A 115 -10.80 -9.72 13.56
CA GLU A 115 -11.20 -8.51 12.85
C GLU A 115 -12.53 -8.00 13.45
N GLN A 116 -12.56 -6.73 13.85
CA GLN A 116 -13.75 -6.10 14.43
C GLN A 116 -14.25 -5.01 13.51
N GLN A 117 -15.58 -4.87 13.38
CA GLN A 117 -16.13 -3.75 12.65
C GLN A 117 -15.91 -2.48 13.45
N LYS A 118 -15.49 -1.40 12.78
CA LYS A 118 -15.24 -0.09 13.42
C LYS A 118 -16.44 0.42 14.22
N LYS A 119 -17.66 0.04 13.85
CA LYS A 119 -18.91 0.43 14.53
C LYS A 119 -19.08 -0.18 15.93
N ASP A 120 -18.41 -1.31 16.21
CA ASP A 120 -18.54 -2.05 17.46
C ASP A 120 -17.49 -1.64 18.50
N ILE A 121 -16.57 -0.74 18.13
CA ILE A 121 -15.51 -0.25 19.00
C ILE A 121 -15.85 1.17 19.48
N PRO A 122 -15.91 1.39 20.81
CA PRO A 122 -16.24 2.71 21.35
C PRO A 122 -15.12 3.74 21.18
N GLN A 123 -13.88 3.28 20.98
CA GLN A 123 -12.73 4.14 20.76
C GLN A 123 -12.70 4.63 19.31
N LYS A 124 -12.31 5.89 19.10
CA LYS A 124 -12.05 6.41 17.76
C LYS A 124 -10.80 5.72 17.21
N ILE A 125 -10.89 5.17 16.00
CA ILE A 125 -9.76 4.56 15.29
C ILE A 125 -9.56 5.28 13.95
N ALA A 126 -8.31 5.56 13.61
CA ALA A 126 -7.90 5.90 12.25
C ALA A 126 -7.09 4.75 11.69
N SER A 127 -7.57 4.16 10.60
CA SER A 127 -6.82 3.18 9.81
C SER A 127 -6.13 3.86 8.64
N ILE A 128 -4.92 3.44 8.33
CA ILE A 128 -4.17 3.81 7.13
C ILE A 128 -3.83 2.50 6.43
N ASP A 129 -4.48 2.24 5.29
CA ASP A 129 -4.37 0.99 4.55
C ASP A 129 -3.20 0.99 3.55
N ALA A 130 -2.86 -0.18 3.01
CA ALA A 130 -1.75 -0.37 2.07
C ALA A 130 -1.84 0.57 0.86
N ARG A 131 -3.07 0.82 0.38
CA ARG A 131 -3.33 1.72 -0.74
C ARG A 131 -2.98 3.16 -0.39
N SER A 132 -3.44 3.63 0.76
CA SER A 132 -3.13 4.98 1.26
C SER A 132 -1.63 5.13 1.55
N ILE A 133 -0.98 4.10 2.09
CA ILE A 133 0.48 4.08 2.29
C ILE A 133 1.20 4.23 0.95
N SER A 134 0.84 3.41 -0.04
CA SER A 134 1.45 3.44 -1.37
C SER A 134 1.22 4.77 -2.08
N PHE A 135 0.01 5.32 -1.98
CA PHE A 135 -0.34 6.61 -2.60
C PHE A 135 0.39 7.78 -1.94
N ASN A 136 0.43 7.85 -0.60
CA ASN A 136 1.14 8.91 0.12
C ASN A 136 2.66 8.78 0.01
N ASN A 137 3.17 7.56 -0.21
CA ASN A 137 4.58 7.25 -0.35
C ASN A 137 5.47 7.91 0.72
N PRO A 138 5.22 7.67 2.02
CA PRO A 138 5.88 8.40 3.10
C PRO A 138 7.39 8.09 3.20
N GLN A 139 8.21 9.09 3.55
CA GLN A 139 9.66 8.90 3.75
C GLN A 139 9.97 8.02 4.96
N THR A 140 9.16 8.15 6.01
CA THR A 140 9.30 7.41 7.26
C THR A 140 7.94 6.95 7.77
N SER A 141 7.91 5.97 8.65
CA SER A 141 6.69 5.58 9.37
C SER A 141 6.12 6.70 10.27
N ALA A 142 6.94 7.68 10.69
CA ALA A 142 6.44 8.87 11.36
C ALA A 142 5.60 9.72 10.39
N ASP A 143 6.10 9.95 9.18
CA ASP A 143 5.36 10.64 8.12
C ASP A 143 4.09 9.89 7.71
N LEU A 144 4.16 8.55 7.71
CA LEU A 144 2.98 7.71 7.54
C LEU A 144 1.92 8.04 8.59
N LEU A 145 2.26 8.06 9.87
CA LEU A 145 1.30 8.42 10.93
C LEU A 145 0.75 9.84 10.76
N GLN A 146 1.60 10.79 10.35
CA GLN A 146 1.20 12.17 10.11
C GLN A 146 0.17 12.30 8.99
N SER A 147 0.22 11.43 7.97
CA SER A 147 -0.75 11.42 6.85
C SER A 147 -2.20 11.19 7.29
N SER A 148 -2.43 10.66 8.50
CA SER A 148 -3.76 10.53 9.10
C SER A 148 -4.44 11.88 9.39
N GLY A 149 -3.68 12.98 9.43
CA GLY A 149 -4.14 14.31 9.85
C GLY A 149 -4.53 14.41 11.34
N LYS A 150 -4.31 13.34 12.12
CA LYS A 150 -4.72 13.24 13.54
C LYS A 150 -3.55 12.98 14.48
N VAL A 151 -2.42 12.55 13.94
CA VAL A 151 -1.16 12.37 14.67
C VAL A 151 -0.23 13.49 14.25
N PHE A 152 0.29 14.22 15.23
CA PHE A 152 1.34 15.19 15.00
C PHE A 152 2.69 14.51 15.14
N VAL A 153 3.69 14.97 14.40
CA VAL A 153 5.05 14.45 14.49
C VAL A 153 5.98 15.58 14.84
N GLN A 154 6.68 15.45 15.96
CA GLN A 154 7.77 16.32 16.32
C GLN A 154 9.07 15.75 15.74
N LYS A 155 9.65 16.44 14.75
CA LYS A 155 10.96 16.09 14.18
C LYS A 155 12.02 17.03 14.75
N SER A 156 12.90 16.51 15.61
CA SER A 156 14.11 17.25 16.03
C SER A 156 15.24 17.15 15.01
N GLN A 157 15.16 16.14 14.13
CA GLN A 157 16.07 15.86 13.02
C GLN A 157 15.31 15.00 11.98
N LEU A 158 15.80 14.91 10.74
CA LEU A 158 15.09 14.27 9.62
C LEU A 158 14.95 12.75 9.69
N GLY A 159 16.00 12.04 10.11
CA GLY A 159 15.99 10.62 10.44
C GLY A 159 15.39 10.35 11.82
N GLY A 160 14.31 11.05 12.17
CA GLY A 160 13.70 11.11 13.50
C GLY A 160 12.26 11.56 13.39
N GLY A 161 11.41 11.13 14.32
CA GLY A 161 10.05 11.63 14.39
C GLY A 161 9.32 11.08 15.59
N SER A 162 8.85 11.96 16.46
CA SER A 162 8.07 11.56 17.63
C SER A 162 6.60 11.79 17.38
N PRO A 163 5.78 10.73 17.36
CA PRO A 163 4.33 10.89 17.29
C PRO A 163 3.80 11.55 18.55
N MET A 164 2.76 12.36 18.37
CA MET A 164 2.00 13.02 19.42
C MET A 164 0.51 12.95 19.08
N ILE A 165 -0.29 12.56 20.07
CA ILE A 165 -1.74 12.42 19.96
C ILE A 165 -2.38 13.23 21.08
N ARG A 166 -3.10 14.31 20.74
CA ARG A 166 -3.80 15.17 21.73
C ARG A 166 -2.90 15.64 22.88
N GLY A 167 -1.65 15.99 22.59
CA GLY A 167 -0.66 16.43 23.58
C GLY A 167 0.08 15.30 24.32
N PHE A 168 -0.37 14.05 24.19
CA PHE A 168 0.39 12.89 24.67
C PHE A 168 1.52 12.57 23.70
N ALA A 169 2.71 12.36 24.23
CA ALA A 169 3.92 11.94 23.52
C ALA A 169 4.68 10.93 24.40
N THR A 170 5.85 10.49 23.95
CA THR A 170 6.79 9.68 24.75
C THR A 170 6.14 8.39 25.28
N ASN A 171 6.45 7.95 26.50
CA ASN A 171 5.89 6.79 27.18
C ASN A 171 4.39 6.92 27.55
N ARG A 172 3.65 7.83 26.91
CA ARG A 172 2.18 7.92 27.02
C ARG A 172 1.47 7.50 25.75
N LEU A 173 2.21 7.12 24.71
CA LEU A 173 1.70 6.46 23.51
C LEU A 173 2.36 5.09 23.36
N LEU A 174 1.58 4.07 23.08
CA LEU A 174 2.11 2.76 22.74
C LEU A 174 2.41 2.70 21.24
N LEU A 175 3.61 2.24 20.89
CA LEU A 175 4.01 1.81 19.57
C LEU A 175 4.14 0.28 19.55
N SER A 176 3.47 -0.37 18.60
CA SER A 176 3.59 -1.82 18.41
C SER A 176 3.65 -2.20 16.94
N VAL A 177 4.29 -3.33 16.65
CA VAL A 177 4.34 -3.97 15.34
C VAL A 177 3.82 -5.39 15.50
N ASP A 178 2.74 -5.74 14.78
CA ASP A 178 2.04 -7.02 14.88
C ASP A 178 1.69 -7.41 16.34
N GLY A 179 1.41 -6.39 17.16
CA GLY A 179 1.10 -6.52 18.59
C GLY A 179 2.32 -6.68 19.51
N VAL A 180 3.53 -6.72 18.98
CA VAL A 180 4.77 -6.68 19.77
C VAL A 180 5.13 -5.22 20.08
N ARG A 181 5.34 -4.91 21.35
CA ARG A 181 5.70 -3.57 21.81
C ARG A 181 7.09 -3.17 21.32
N MET A 182 7.18 -1.95 20.79
CA MET A 182 8.42 -1.34 20.31
C MET A 182 8.90 -0.15 21.17
N ASN A 183 8.11 0.28 22.17
CA ASN A 183 8.57 1.30 23.12
C ASN A 183 9.85 0.83 23.82
N ASN A 184 10.84 1.72 23.90
CA ASN A 184 12.04 1.45 24.68
C ASN A 184 11.79 1.73 26.18
N ALA A 185 12.58 1.11 27.04
CA ALA A 185 12.49 1.29 28.50
C ALA A 185 13.15 2.60 28.98
N ILE A 186 13.38 3.57 28.10
CA ILE A 186 14.08 4.80 28.45
C ILE A 186 13.09 5.70 29.21
N PHE A 187 13.29 5.81 30.52
CA PHE A 187 12.47 6.61 31.43
C PHE A 187 12.79 8.12 31.37
N ARG A 188 13.63 8.56 30.43
CA ARG A 188 13.71 9.98 30.11
C ARG A 188 12.39 10.34 29.45
N GLY A 189 11.83 11.52 29.74
CA GLY A 189 10.70 12.09 28.99
C GLY A 189 11.06 12.44 27.54
N GLY A 190 11.92 11.65 26.91
CA GLY A 190 12.35 11.75 25.55
C GLY A 190 11.31 11.15 24.61
N ASN A 191 11.25 11.77 23.45
CA ASN A 191 10.40 11.46 22.33
C ASN A 191 10.55 10.01 21.80
N ILE A 192 9.45 9.39 21.32
CA ILE A 192 9.46 8.08 20.63
C ILE A 192 9.96 8.29 19.21
N GLN A 193 11.26 8.53 19.07
CA GLN A 193 11.86 8.72 17.74
C GLN A 193 12.01 7.41 16.98
N ASN A 194 12.00 6.27 17.68
CA ASN A 194 12.23 4.95 17.10
C ASN A 194 11.07 4.43 16.26
N VAL A 195 9.94 5.13 16.16
CA VAL A 195 8.87 4.76 15.21
C VAL A 195 9.43 4.60 13.79
N ILE A 196 10.39 5.45 13.40
CA ILE A 196 11.06 5.46 12.10
C ILE A 196 11.79 4.16 11.76
N SER A 197 12.08 3.31 12.76
CA SER A 197 12.75 2.02 12.51
C SER A 197 11.81 1.02 11.84
N ILE A 198 10.51 1.34 11.78
CA ILE A 198 9.52 0.58 11.04
C ILE A 198 9.57 1.04 9.59
N ASP A 199 9.87 0.11 8.69
CA ASP A 199 9.84 0.35 7.26
C ASP A 199 8.38 0.55 6.79
N PRO A 200 7.98 1.75 6.31
CA PRO A 200 6.62 1.99 5.86
C PRO A 200 6.23 1.12 4.65
N TYR A 201 7.18 0.65 3.84
CA TYR A 201 6.89 -0.19 2.68
C TYR A 201 6.62 -1.65 3.07
N ALA A 202 7.12 -2.11 4.22
CA ALA A 202 6.83 -3.43 4.77
C ALA A 202 5.47 -3.50 5.49
N VAL A 203 4.83 -2.35 5.72
CA VAL A 203 3.55 -2.23 6.43
C VAL A 203 2.39 -2.44 5.46
N LYS A 204 1.47 -3.32 5.83
CA LYS A 204 0.20 -3.53 5.12
C LYS A 204 -0.86 -2.54 5.59
N ASN A 205 -0.96 -2.29 6.88
CA ASN A 205 -1.89 -1.32 7.43
C ASN A 205 -1.38 -0.81 8.78
N THR A 206 -1.80 0.39 9.17
CA THR A 206 -1.51 0.97 10.47
C THR A 206 -2.78 1.49 11.09
N GLU A 207 -2.92 1.28 12.39
CA GLU A 207 -4.08 1.76 13.14
C GLU A 207 -3.64 2.63 14.30
N VAL A 208 -4.34 3.76 14.42
CA VAL A 208 -4.19 4.68 15.53
C VAL A 208 -5.47 4.67 16.34
N ILE A 209 -5.38 4.10 17.53
CA ILE A 209 -6.47 4.05 18.51
C ILE A 209 -6.30 5.26 19.42
N PHE A 210 -7.29 6.15 19.42
CA PHE A 210 -7.25 7.38 20.18
C PHE A 210 -7.85 7.18 21.56
N GLY A 211 -7.09 7.53 22.61
CA GLY A 211 -7.53 7.44 24.00
C GLY A 211 -6.94 6.25 24.76
N PRO A 212 -7.40 6.02 26.00
CA PRO A 212 -6.81 5.02 26.89
C PRO A 212 -7.03 3.59 26.39
N GLY A 213 -5.93 2.93 26.00
CA GLY A 213 -5.88 1.53 25.59
C GLY A 213 -5.26 0.60 26.63
N SER A 214 -4.89 1.08 27.82
CA SER A 214 -4.05 0.35 28.77
C SER A 214 -4.58 -1.00 29.26
N VAL A 215 -5.89 -1.22 29.22
CA VAL A 215 -6.50 -2.51 29.59
C VAL A 215 -6.11 -3.63 28.62
N ILE A 216 -6.13 -3.34 27.32
CA ILE A 216 -5.83 -4.34 26.27
C ILE A 216 -4.34 -4.34 25.95
N TYR A 217 -3.73 -3.16 25.94
CA TYR A 217 -2.40 -2.94 25.37
C TYR A 217 -1.30 -2.78 26.43
N GLY A 218 -1.67 -2.64 27.71
CA GLY A 218 -0.74 -2.52 28.84
C GLY A 218 -0.20 -1.10 29.06
N SER A 219 1.01 -1.01 29.61
CA SER A 219 1.66 0.27 29.92
C SER A 219 1.81 1.16 28.68
N ASP A 220 2.03 2.46 28.87
CA ASP A 220 2.24 3.47 27.82
C ASP A 220 1.07 3.72 26.87
N ALA A 221 -0.04 2.98 26.96
CA ALA A 221 -1.21 3.15 26.11
C ALA A 221 -2.24 4.17 26.66
N ILE A 222 -1.84 5.14 27.48
CA ILE A 222 -2.78 6.08 28.13
C ILE A 222 -3.33 7.14 27.17
N GLY A 223 -2.50 7.65 26.27
CA GLY A 223 -2.86 8.65 25.27
C GLY A 223 -3.35 8.06 23.95
N GLY A 224 -2.95 6.83 23.66
CA GLY A 224 -3.32 6.11 22.45
C GLY A 224 -2.38 4.96 22.14
N VAL A 225 -2.74 4.23 21.09
CA VAL A 225 -1.96 3.12 20.56
C VAL A 225 -1.77 3.32 19.06
N MET A 226 -0.54 3.13 18.59
CA MET A 226 -0.16 3.11 17.19
C MET A 226 0.33 1.70 16.88
N ASN A 227 -0.49 0.92 16.18
CA ASN A 227 -0.16 -0.45 15.81
C ASN A 227 0.10 -0.55 14.32
N PHE A 228 1.26 -1.09 13.96
CA PHE A 228 1.65 -1.36 12.59
C PHE A 228 1.47 -2.84 12.30
N TYR A 229 0.84 -3.16 11.19
CA TYR A 229 0.63 -4.52 10.73
C TYR A 229 1.49 -4.77 9.50
N THR A 230 2.36 -5.76 9.55
CA THR A 230 3.27 -6.05 8.45
C THR A 230 2.56 -6.81 7.32
N LYS A 231 3.11 -6.71 6.10
CA LYS A 231 2.74 -7.58 4.99
C LYS A 231 2.92 -9.05 5.42
N LYS A 232 1.98 -9.90 5.02
CA LYS A 232 2.01 -11.34 5.34
C LYS A 232 2.23 -12.17 4.07
N PRO A 233 2.93 -13.29 4.15
CA PRO A 233 3.09 -14.17 3.01
C PRO A 233 1.75 -14.79 2.61
N THR A 234 1.49 -14.88 1.30
CA THR A 234 0.23 -15.36 0.74
C THR A 234 0.40 -16.81 0.28
N PHE A 235 -0.52 -17.69 0.67
CA PHE A 235 -0.55 -19.09 0.24
C PHE A 235 -1.18 -19.24 -1.16
N ALA A 236 -0.93 -20.37 -1.80
CA ALA A 236 -1.63 -20.74 -3.02
C ALA A 236 -2.94 -21.48 -2.70
N ASP A 237 -4.07 -20.96 -3.20
CA ASP A 237 -5.39 -21.56 -2.97
C ASP A 237 -5.67 -22.80 -3.85
N ASN A 238 -5.22 -22.78 -5.11
CA ASN A 238 -5.61 -23.78 -6.13
C ASN A 238 -4.51 -24.81 -6.48
N GLY A 239 -3.47 -24.92 -5.65
CA GLY A 239 -2.36 -25.86 -5.85
C GLY A 239 -1.22 -25.34 -6.74
N ASP A 240 -1.52 -24.43 -7.67
CA ASP A 240 -0.50 -23.75 -8.47
C ASP A 240 0.29 -22.75 -7.62
N PRO A 241 1.64 -22.74 -7.69
CA PRO A 241 2.44 -21.76 -6.96
C PRO A 241 2.09 -20.32 -7.36
N VAL A 242 1.98 -19.44 -6.37
CA VAL A 242 1.78 -18.01 -6.58
C VAL A 242 3.12 -17.31 -6.39
N PHE A 243 3.45 -16.43 -7.34
CA PHE A 243 4.59 -15.53 -7.24
C PHE A 243 4.10 -14.10 -7.45
N SER A 244 4.49 -13.20 -6.55
CA SER A 244 4.25 -11.78 -6.68
C SER A 244 5.43 -11.01 -6.11
N GLY A 245 5.63 -9.79 -6.58
CA GLY A 245 6.66 -8.92 -6.03
C GLY A 245 6.43 -7.50 -6.48
N SER A 246 7.02 -6.58 -5.75
CA SER A 246 6.96 -5.15 -6.05
C SER A 246 8.35 -4.52 -5.94
N ALA A 247 8.54 -3.43 -6.66
CA ALA A 247 9.70 -2.58 -6.54
C ALA A 247 9.25 -1.13 -6.56
N ALA A 248 9.81 -0.32 -5.68
CA ALA A 248 9.55 1.10 -5.59
C ALA A 248 10.86 1.87 -5.46
N TYR A 249 10.90 3.03 -6.10
CA TYR A 249 11.98 3.99 -5.93
C TYR A 249 11.38 5.35 -5.64
N ARG A 250 11.91 6.02 -4.64
CA ARG A 250 11.49 7.34 -4.19
C ARG A 250 12.70 8.26 -4.14
N PHE A 251 12.52 9.45 -4.69
CA PHE A 251 13.48 10.55 -4.63
C PHE A 251 12.82 11.79 -4.03
N ALA A 252 13.47 12.45 -3.07
CA ALA A 252 12.99 13.73 -2.53
C ALA A 252 14.10 14.78 -2.53
N SER A 253 13.89 15.84 -3.32
CA SER A 253 14.88 16.90 -3.52
C SER A 253 15.07 17.82 -2.31
N ALA A 254 14.16 17.79 -1.34
CA ALA A 254 14.25 18.62 -0.14
C ALA A 254 15.40 18.19 0.77
N ASN A 255 15.74 16.90 0.77
CA ASN A 255 16.80 16.31 1.61
C ASN A 255 17.66 15.29 0.85
N ASN A 256 17.71 15.43 -0.48
CA ASN A 256 18.38 14.52 -1.42
C ASN A 256 18.14 13.03 -1.11
N GLU A 257 16.92 12.69 -0.70
CA GLU A 257 16.56 11.32 -0.34
C GLU A 257 16.66 10.43 -1.56
N ASN A 258 17.26 9.24 -1.37
CA ASN A 258 17.10 8.13 -2.29
C ASN A 258 16.65 6.90 -1.51
N THR A 259 15.43 6.43 -1.78
CA THR A 259 14.88 5.22 -1.17
C THR A 259 14.54 4.22 -2.26
N PHE A 260 15.09 3.01 -2.15
CA PHE A 260 14.76 1.86 -2.96
C PHE A 260 14.14 0.78 -2.09
N HIS A 261 13.02 0.22 -2.54
CA HIS A 261 12.33 -0.87 -1.88
C HIS A 261 12.06 -1.98 -2.89
N THR A 262 12.19 -3.23 -2.44
CA THR A 262 11.69 -4.38 -3.18
C THR A 262 11.13 -5.42 -2.22
N ASP A 263 10.03 -6.04 -2.63
CA ASP A 263 9.45 -7.18 -1.93
C ASP A 263 9.14 -8.32 -2.89
N PHE A 264 9.19 -9.53 -2.36
CA PHE A 264 8.84 -10.74 -3.10
C PHE A 264 8.11 -11.73 -2.21
N ASN A 265 7.04 -12.28 -2.75
CA ASN A 265 6.22 -13.30 -2.14
C ASN A 265 6.19 -14.55 -3.00
N PHE A 266 6.37 -15.69 -2.35
CA PHE A 266 6.26 -17.00 -2.94
C PHE A 266 5.31 -17.86 -2.11
N GLY A 267 4.25 -18.36 -2.73
CA GLY A 267 3.20 -19.14 -2.09
C GLY A 267 3.03 -20.51 -2.73
N LYS A 268 3.01 -21.56 -1.92
CA LYS A 268 2.48 -22.90 -2.21
C LYS A 268 1.29 -23.17 -1.28
N LYS A 269 0.64 -24.32 -1.45
CA LYS A 269 -0.53 -24.73 -0.64
C LYS A 269 -0.26 -24.80 0.88
N LYS A 270 0.94 -25.20 1.30
CA LYS A 270 1.31 -25.39 2.72
C LYS A 270 2.48 -24.52 3.18
N TRP A 271 3.14 -23.84 2.24
CA TRP A 271 4.35 -23.07 2.51
C TRP A 271 4.18 -21.73 1.83
N SER A 272 4.46 -20.65 2.56
CA SER A 272 4.51 -19.32 1.99
C SER A 272 5.72 -18.58 2.55
N PHE A 273 6.26 -17.69 1.75
CA PHE A 273 7.46 -16.92 2.04
C PHE A 273 7.26 -15.50 1.53
N LEU A 274 7.64 -14.53 2.36
CA LEU A 274 7.66 -13.12 2.01
C LEU A 274 9.00 -12.55 2.47
N SER A 275 9.62 -11.75 1.61
CA SER A 275 10.79 -10.97 1.95
C SER A 275 10.63 -9.56 1.41
N SER A 276 11.19 -8.60 2.14
CA SER A 276 11.03 -7.17 1.96
C SER A 276 12.33 -6.51 2.33
N ILE A 277 12.92 -5.74 1.41
CA ILE A 277 14.21 -5.09 1.60
C ILE A 277 14.05 -3.63 1.19
N THR A 278 14.45 -2.74 2.08
CA THR A 278 14.49 -1.29 1.84
C THR A 278 15.89 -0.78 2.11
N TYR A 279 16.40 0.01 1.17
CA TYR A 279 17.64 0.77 1.32
C TYR A 279 17.31 2.24 1.11
N ASN A 280 17.69 3.08 2.07
CA ASN A 280 17.43 4.51 2.04
C ASN A 280 18.65 5.31 2.46
N THR A 281 18.88 6.42 1.77
CA THR A 281 19.87 7.44 2.11
C THR A 281 19.20 8.79 2.18
N PHE A 282 19.63 9.61 3.14
CA PHE A 282 19.13 10.96 3.36
C PHE A 282 20.32 11.89 3.60
N GLU A 283 20.19 13.12 3.13
CA GLU A 283 21.09 14.23 3.46
C GLU A 283 20.35 15.29 4.30
N ASP A 284 20.99 16.43 4.50
CA ASP A 284 20.47 17.57 5.26
C ASP A 284 19.20 18.15 4.63
N LEU A 285 18.32 18.70 5.46
CA LEU A 285 17.12 19.36 4.97
C LEU A 285 17.47 20.71 4.39
N ARG A 286 17.11 20.93 3.12
CA ARG A 286 17.19 22.25 2.51
C ARG A 286 15.89 23.03 2.73
N MET A 287 15.95 24.09 3.53
CA MET A 287 14.82 24.99 3.70
C MET A 287 14.47 25.73 2.40
N GLY A 288 13.21 26.14 2.27
CA GLY A 288 12.72 26.91 1.13
C GLY A 288 13.42 28.26 0.97
N LYS A 289 13.48 28.77 -0.27
CA LYS A 289 14.11 30.08 -0.57
C LYS A 289 13.40 31.25 0.12
N HIS A 290 12.08 31.11 0.31
CA HIS A 290 11.22 32.11 0.94
C HIS A 290 10.78 31.58 2.31
N GLY A 291 11.49 31.98 3.35
CA GLY A 291 11.21 31.58 4.73
C GLY A 291 11.81 32.57 5.73
N PRO A 292 11.54 32.41 7.04
CA PRO A 292 12.08 33.29 8.07
C PRO A 292 13.61 33.27 8.07
N VAL A 293 14.22 34.45 8.02
CA VAL A 293 15.69 34.60 8.09
C VAL A 293 16.23 34.05 9.41
N SER A 294 15.44 34.11 10.48
CA SER A 294 15.78 33.57 11.80
C SER A 294 15.99 32.05 11.84
N TYR A 295 15.62 31.31 10.78
CA TYR A 295 15.83 29.87 10.68
C TYR A 295 17.08 29.51 9.87
N LEU A 296 17.81 30.48 9.32
CA LEU A 296 19.10 30.21 8.68
C LEU A 296 20.12 29.77 9.73
N ARG A 297 20.90 28.75 9.39
CA ARG A 297 22.01 28.28 10.19
C ARG A 297 23.30 28.91 9.66
N ASP A 298 23.52 30.17 9.97
CA ASP A 298 24.67 30.94 9.42
C ASP A 298 26.02 30.44 9.96
N THR A 299 26.04 29.76 11.11
CA THR A 299 27.27 29.22 11.70
C THR A 299 27.07 27.81 12.29
N TYR A 300 28.14 27.04 12.38
CA TYR A 300 28.19 25.76 13.09
C TYR A 300 29.44 25.68 13.98
N VAL A 301 29.39 24.84 15.02
CA VAL A 301 30.49 24.64 15.95
C VAL A 301 31.36 23.47 15.46
N VAL A 302 32.67 23.67 15.44
CA VAL A 302 33.67 22.62 15.19
C VAL A 302 34.66 22.62 16.33
N THR A 303 35.02 21.42 16.82
CA THR A 303 36.09 21.28 17.81
C THR A 303 37.44 21.22 17.08
N GLU A 304 38.28 22.23 17.29
CA GLU A 304 39.63 22.32 16.74
C GLU A 304 40.64 22.44 17.89
N ASN A 305 41.65 21.56 17.91
CA ASN A 305 42.65 21.51 18.98
C ASN A 305 42.07 21.46 20.41
N GLY A 306 40.91 20.80 20.58
CA GLY A 306 40.22 20.68 21.86
C GLY A 306 39.43 21.92 22.31
N SER A 307 39.25 22.91 21.43
CA SER A 307 38.41 24.09 21.68
C SER A 307 37.30 24.19 20.63
N ASP A 308 36.09 24.50 21.08
CA ASP A 308 34.93 24.68 20.19
C ASP A 308 34.97 26.08 19.56
N VAL A 309 35.05 26.12 18.23
CA VAL A 309 35.09 27.36 17.45
C VAL A 309 33.89 27.46 16.51
N LEU A 310 33.36 28.67 16.35
CA LEU A 310 32.29 28.94 15.38
C LEU A 310 32.88 29.07 13.98
N ARG A 311 32.35 28.30 13.04
CA ARG A 311 32.65 28.36 11.60
C ARG A 311 31.43 28.90 10.84
N ASN A 312 31.70 29.73 9.84
CA ASN A 312 30.67 30.22 8.94
C ASN A 312 30.13 29.07 8.09
N ASN A 313 28.81 28.97 7.96
CA ASN A 313 28.16 27.96 7.14
C ASN A 313 28.04 28.47 5.69
N PRO A 314 28.69 27.83 4.70
CA PRO A 314 28.56 28.22 3.30
C PRO A 314 27.15 27.97 2.74
N SER A 315 26.37 27.10 3.40
CA SER A 315 25.01 26.75 3.02
C SER A 315 24.03 26.94 4.20
N PRO A 316 23.70 28.19 4.60
CA PRO A 316 22.84 28.46 5.78
C PRO A 316 21.42 27.90 5.68
N ARG A 317 21.00 27.50 4.47
CA ARG A 317 19.69 26.87 4.22
C ARG A 317 19.70 25.35 4.40
N SER A 318 20.87 24.73 4.56
CA SER A 318 21.03 23.30 4.84
C SER A 318 21.03 23.09 6.35
N GLN A 319 20.13 22.25 6.85
CA GLN A 319 19.90 22.04 8.29
C GLN A 319 20.01 20.56 8.68
#